data_AF-A0AAF1BW24-F1
#
_entry.id   AF-A0AAF1BW24-F1
#
_cell.length_a   1.000
_cell.length_b   1.000
_cell.length_c   1.000
_cell.angle_alpha   90.00
_cell.angle_beta   90.00
_cell.angle_gamma   90.00
#
_symmetry.space_group_name_H-M   'P 1'
#
loop_
_entity.id
_entity.type
_entity.pdbx_description
1 polymer ?
#
loop_
_entity_poly.entity_id
_entity_poly.type
_entity_poly.pdbx_seq_one_letter_code
_entity_poly.pdbx_strand_id
1 'polypeptide(L)'
;MSKAIPPAIRRKIIKFDPFDGHGLSITAFCEQLKISRRTFYNIRARYDEEAGGALHPHSSAPITPARTYDEHVTTALLAIRKRLKGQGWWDYGPISIRFEGSASGELTELEQ
;
A
#
# COMPACT_ATOMS: atom_id res chain seq x y z
N MET A 1 0.55 0.40 -13.22
CA MET A 1 0.12 -0.41 -12.05
C MET A 1 -0.39 -1.76 -12.55
N SER A 2 0.40 -2.84 -12.45
CA SER A 2 -0.09 -4.17 -12.83
C SER A 2 -1.12 -4.63 -11.78
N LYS A 3 -2.33 -4.98 -12.22
CA LYS A 3 -3.41 -5.42 -11.33
C LYS A 3 -3.00 -6.69 -10.58
N ALA A 4 -3.17 -6.69 -9.25
CA ALA A 4 -2.87 -7.86 -8.44
C ALA A 4 -3.75 -9.06 -8.83
N ILE A 5 -3.19 -10.27 -8.76
CA ILE A 5 -3.93 -11.51 -9.04
C ILE A 5 -5.04 -11.69 -7.99
N PRO A 6 -6.32 -11.86 -8.40
CA PRO A 6 -7.44 -12.03 -7.48
C PRO A 6 -7.27 -13.24 -6.55
N PRO A 7 -7.80 -13.19 -5.31
CA PRO A 7 -7.76 -14.31 -4.36
C PRO A 7 -8.34 -15.62 -4.89
N ALA A 8 -9.38 -15.55 -5.74
CA ALA A 8 -9.97 -16.73 -6.37
C ALA A 8 -8.99 -17.47 -7.29
N ILE A 9 -8.17 -16.74 -8.06
CA ILE A 9 -7.15 -17.33 -8.94
C ILE A 9 -6.00 -17.88 -8.10
N ARG A 10 -5.56 -17.16 -7.06
CA ARG A 10 -4.55 -17.64 -6.09
C ARG A 10 -4.96 -18.97 -5.47
N ARG A 11 -6.23 -19.09 -5.05
CA ARG A 11 -6.78 -20.34 -4.51
C ARG A 11 -6.74 -21.49 -5.52
N LYS A 12 -7.08 -21.23 -6.79
CA LYS A 12 -6.98 -22.25 -7.85
C LYS A 12 -5.52 -22.73 -8.01
N ILE A 13 -4.55 -21.82 -7.99
CA ILE A 13 -3.12 -22.16 -8.06
C ILE A 13 -2.69 -23.03 -6.88
N ILE A 14 -3.08 -22.66 -5.66
CA ILE A 14 -2.70 -23.39 -4.43
C ILE A 14 -3.28 -24.81 -4.42
N LYS A 15 -4.54 -24.96 -4.83
CA LYS A 15 -5.26 -26.25 -4.86
C LYS A 15 -4.91 -27.13 -6.06
N PHE A 16 -4.14 -26.62 -7.02
CA PHE A 16 -3.80 -27.35 -8.23
C PHE A 16 -2.79 -28.45 -7.92
N ASP A 17 -3.15 -29.69 -8.28
CA ASP A 17 -2.28 -30.85 -8.19
C ASP A 17 -1.66 -31.16 -9.57
N PRO A 18 -0.33 -30.97 -9.75
CA PRO A 18 0.34 -31.26 -11.00
C PRO A 18 0.54 -32.76 -11.26
N PHE A 19 0.31 -33.63 -10.26
CA PHE A 19 0.51 -35.08 -10.36
C PHE A 19 -0.79 -35.86 -10.55
N ASP A 20 -1.93 -35.17 -10.64
CA ASP A 20 -3.18 -35.80 -11.04
C ASP A 20 -3.04 -36.36 -12.46
N GLY A 21 -3.09 -37.69 -12.60
CA GLY A 21 -2.87 -38.39 -13.86
C GLY A 21 -3.90 -38.07 -14.96
N HIS A 22 -5.04 -37.49 -14.58
CA HIS A 22 -6.06 -36.97 -15.51
C HIS A 22 -6.12 -35.43 -15.51
N GLY A 23 -5.22 -34.78 -14.77
CA GLY A 23 -5.15 -33.34 -14.61
C GLY A 23 -4.55 -32.60 -15.81
N LEU A 24 -4.76 -31.29 -15.84
CA LEU A 24 -4.12 -30.40 -16.80
C LEU A 24 -2.62 -30.31 -16.53
N SER A 25 -1.82 -30.05 -17.56
CA SER A 25 -0.43 -29.62 -17.34
C SER A 25 -0.38 -28.21 -16.73
N ILE A 26 0.70 -27.86 -16.03
CA ILE A 26 0.91 -26.51 -15.47
C ILE A 26 0.81 -25.44 -16.57
N THR A 27 1.32 -25.74 -17.77
CA THR A 27 1.26 -24.83 -18.93
C THR A 27 -0.19 -24.58 -19.36
N ALA A 28 -0.96 -25.65 -19.58
CA ALA A 28 -2.36 -25.54 -20.00
C ALA A 28 -3.22 -24.84 -18.92
N PHE A 29 -2.95 -25.13 -17.64
CA PHE A 29 -3.59 -24.45 -16.52
C PHE A 29 -3.31 -22.93 -16.50
N CYS A 30 -2.05 -22.54 -16.70
CA CYS A 30 -1.65 -21.14 -16.76
C CYS A 30 -2.30 -20.41 -17.94
N GLU A 31 -2.37 -21.04 -19.10
CA GLU A 31 -3.02 -20.52 -20.31
C GLU A 31 -4.52 -20.31 -20.09
N GLN A 32 -5.21 -21.30 -19.52
CA GLN A 32 -6.65 -21.21 -19.22
C GLN A 32 -6.98 -20.06 -18.27
N LEU A 33 -6.12 -19.83 -17.27
CA LEU A 33 -6.29 -18.74 -16.30
C LEU A 33 -5.69 -17.40 -16.77
N LYS A 34 -5.08 -17.35 -17.96
CA LYS A 34 -4.40 -16.18 -18.52
C LYS A 34 -3.34 -15.60 -17.57
N ILE A 35 -2.59 -16.48 -16.91
CA ILE A 35 -1.48 -16.13 -16.02
C ILE A 35 -0.17 -16.66 -16.58
N SER A 36 0.94 -16.02 -16.20
CA SER A 36 2.26 -16.54 -16.54
C SER A 36 2.64 -17.71 -15.62
N ARG A 37 3.49 -18.62 -16.12
CA ARG A 37 4.10 -19.70 -15.29
C ARG A 37 4.90 -19.12 -14.12
N ARG A 38 5.55 -17.96 -14.30
CA ARG A 38 6.24 -17.24 -13.21
C ARG A 38 5.28 -16.87 -12.09
N THR A 39 4.09 -16.37 -12.44
CA THR A 39 3.04 -16.04 -11.47
C THR A 39 2.60 -17.27 -10.68
N PHE A 40 2.44 -18.41 -11.35
CA PHE A 40 2.09 -19.69 -10.71
C PHE A 40 3.13 -20.08 -9.65
N TYR A 41 4.41 -20.15 -10.03
CA TYR A 41 5.48 -20.55 -9.09
C TYR A 41 5.68 -19.56 -7.96
N ASN A 42 5.62 -18.25 -8.22
CA ASN A 42 5.74 -17.23 -7.17
C ASN A 42 4.63 -17.35 -6.11
N ILE A 43 3.40 -17.69 -6.52
CA ILE A 43 2.29 -17.86 -5.58
C ILE A 43 2.44 -19.16 -4.79
N ARG A 44 2.93 -20.26 -5.39
CA ARG A 44 3.20 -21.51 -4.64
C ARG A 44 4.33 -21.34 -3.65
N ALA A 45 5.46 -20.76 -4.06
CA ALA A 45 6.58 -20.48 -3.15
C ALA A 45 6.12 -19.65 -1.94
N ARG A 46 5.31 -18.61 -2.19
CA ARG A 46 4.72 -17.81 -1.10
C ARG A 46 3.76 -18.61 -0.22
N TYR A 47 3.00 -19.56 -0.78
CA TYR A 47 2.14 -20.43 0.01
C TYR A 47 2.96 -21.37 0.90
N ASP A 48 4.11 -21.84 0.42
CA ASP A 48 5.02 -22.67 1.22
C ASP A 48 5.63 -21.86 2.39
N GLU A 49 5.85 -20.56 2.20
CA GLU A 49 6.38 -19.64 3.23
C GLU A 49 5.31 -19.10 4.21
N GLU A 50 4.17 -18.64 3.71
CA GLU A 50 3.16 -17.88 4.46
C GLU A 50 1.83 -18.64 4.67
N ALA A 51 1.69 -19.84 4.11
CA ALA A 51 0.45 -20.64 4.08
C ALA A 51 -0.76 -19.79 3.64
N GLY A 52 -1.78 -19.66 4.51
CA GLY A 52 -3.00 -18.92 4.23
C GLY A 52 -2.78 -17.45 3.82
N GLY A 53 -1.66 -16.82 4.24
CA GLY A 53 -1.31 -15.46 3.85
C GLY A 53 -1.19 -15.27 2.33
N ALA A 54 -0.78 -16.31 1.60
CA ALA A 54 -0.58 -16.26 0.15
C ALA A 54 -1.87 -16.01 -0.66
N LEU A 55 -3.05 -16.26 -0.05
CA LEU A 55 -4.36 -16.03 -0.67
C LEU A 55 -4.65 -14.55 -0.93
N HIS A 56 -4.10 -13.66 -0.10
CA HIS A 56 -4.33 -12.23 -0.21
C HIS A 56 -3.09 -11.53 -0.76
N PRO A 57 -3.21 -10.61 -1.74
CA PRO A 57 -2.05 -9.85 -2.21
C PRO A 57 -1.45 -9.01 -1.07
N HIS A 58 -0.13 -8.86 -1.08
CA HIS A 58 0.55 -7.90 -0.22
C HIS A 58 0.11 -6.47 -0.52
N SER A 59 0.27 -5.60 0.47
CA SER A 59 0.08 -4.16 0.29
C SER A 59 0.92 -3.68 -0.88
N SER A 60 0.31 -2.89 -1.78
CA SER A 60 1.02 -2.21 -2.86
C SER A 60 1.61 -0.86 -2.41
N ALA A 61 1.44 -0.50 -1.13
CA ALA A 61 2.04 0.70 -0.59
C ALA A 61 3.58 0.60 -0.65
N PRO A 62 4.28 1.68 -1.03
CA PRO A 62 5.73 1.69 -0.99
C PRO A 62 6.22 1.49 0.44
N ILE A 63 7.24 0.64 0.62
CA ILE A 63 7.87 0.38 1.93
C ILE A 63 8.46 1.68 2.48
N THR A 64 9.07 2.48 1.61
CA THR A 64 9.62 3.79 1.94
C THR A 64 8.83 4.84 1.14
N PRO A 65 7.85 5.51 1.75
CA PRO A 65 7.08 6.53 1.06
C PRO A 65 7.99 7.72 0.72
N ALA A 66 7.89 8.22 -0.52
CA ALA A 66 8.71 9.34 -1.00
C ALA A 66 8.45 10.65 -0.25
N ARG A 67 7.30 10.76 0.45
CA ARG A 67 6.94 11.90 1.30
C ARG A 67 6.78 11.41 2.72
N THR A 68 7.87 11.48 3.48
CA THR A 68 7.84 11.42 4.94
C THR A 68 8.16 12.83 5.42
N TYR A 69 7.24 13.47 6.13
CA TYR A 69 7.52 14.74 6.77
C TYR A 69 8.24 14.47 8.07
N ASP A 70 9.28 15.24 8.35
CA ASP A 70 10.05 15.11 9.57
C ASP A 70 9.21 15.46 10.81
N GLU A 71 9.65 15.01 11.99
CA GLU A 71 8.98 15.28 13.26
C GLU A 71 8.83 16.79 13.48
N HIS A 72 9.85 17.57 13.13
CA HIS A 72 9.83 19.03 13.24
C HIS A 72 8.68 19.69 12.46
N VAL A 73 8.41 19.20 11.24
CA VAL A 73 7.28 19.69 10.42
C VAL A 73 5.95 19.34 11.08
N THR A 74 5.84 18.14 11.63
CA THR A 74 4.63 17.70 12.34
C THR A 74 4.38 18.53 13.59
N THR A 75 5.42 18.80 14.37
CA THR A 75 5.35 19.65 15.57
C THR A 75 4.93 21.07 15.24
N ALA A 76 5.49 21.67 14.19
CA ALA A 76 5.10 23.01 13.73
C ALA A 76 3.61 23.08 13.35
N LEU A 77 3.13 22.12 12.56
CA LEU A 77 1.72 22.05 12.17
C LEU A 77 0.78 21.90 13.38
N LEU A 78 1.18 21.10 14.38
CA LEU A 78 0.41 20.93 15.61
C LEU A 78 0.41 22.19 16.49
N ALA A 79 1.53 22.93 16.54
CA ALA A 79 1.62 24.19 17.26
C ALA A 79 0.70 25.26 16.66
N ILE A 80 0.72 25.41 15.34
CA ILE A 80 -0.18 26.31 14.59
C ILE A 80 -1.64 25.93 14.87
N ARG A 81 -1.98 24.63 14.76
CA ARG A 81 -3.34 24.15 15.04
C ARG A 81 -3.79 24.47 16.47
N LYS A 82 -2.91 24.29 17.46
CA LYS A 82 -3.21 24.58 18.86
C LYS A 82 -3.46 26.08 19.08
N ARG A 83 -2.67 26.95 18.43
CA ARG A 83 -2.81 28.41 18.48
C ARG A 83 -4.14 28.86 17.89
N LEU A 84 -4.49 28.39 16.69
CA LEU A 84 -5.77 28.70 16.04
C LEU A 84 -6.96 28.26 16.91
N LYS A 85 -6.88 27.06 17.52
CA LYS A 85 -7.90 26.59 18.46
C LYS A 85 -8.02 27.49 19.71
N GLY A 86 -6.90 27.96 20.25
CA GLY A 86 -6.86 28.84 21.43
C GLY A 86 -7.40 30.25 21.16
N GLN A 87 -7.26 30.74 19.92
CA GLN A 87 -7.79 32.04 19.48
C GLN A 87 -9.30 32.03 19.22
N GLY A 88 -9.97 30.87 19.38
CA GLY A 88 -11.41 30.74 19.17
C GLY A 88 -11.82 30.76 17.70
N TRP A 89 -10.89 30.53 16.77
CA TRP A 89 -11.24 30.37 15.35
C TRP A 89 -12.11 29.14 15.13
N TRP A 90 -13.13 29.27 14.27
CA TRP A 90 -14.00 28.16 13.90
C TRP A 90 -13.33 27.14 12.98
N ASP A 91 -12.28 27.51 12.27
CA ASP A 91 -11.54 26.61 11.39
C ASP A 91 -10.06 26.52 11.79
N TYR A 92 -9.66 25.30 12.16
CA TYR A 92 -8.28 24.89 12.47
C TYR A 92 -7.87 23.69 11.59
N GLY A 93 -8.46 23.59 10.39
CA GLY A 93 -8.14 22.58 9.37
C GLY A 93 -6.89 22.92 8.55
N PRO A 94 -6.54 22.05 7.58
CA PRO A 94 -5.29 22.18 6.81
C PRO A 94 -5.13 23.52 6.06
N ILE A 95 -6.24 24.10 5.58
CA ILE A 95 -6.20 25.39 4.86
C ILE A 95 -5.82 26.53 5.81
N SER A 96 -6.49 26.64 6.97
CA SER A 96 -6.16 27.65 7.98
C SER A 96 -4.75 27.50 8.52
N ILE A 97 -4.31 26.26 8.78
CA ILE A 97 -2.94 25.97 9.21
C ILE A 97 -1.92 26.42 8.16
N ARG A 98 -2.17 26.12 6.88
CA ARG A 98 -1.31 26.57 5.78
C ARG A 98 -1.27 28.09 5.69
N PHE A 99 -2.43 28.74 5.78
CA PHE A 99 -2.52 30.20 5.71
C PHE A 99 -1.74 30.86 6.84
N GLU A 100 -2.01 30.47 8.08
CA GLU A 100 -1.35 31.00 9.29
C GLU A 100 0.15 30.71 9.26
N GLY A 101 0.56 29.48 8.94
CA GLY A 101 1.96 29.10 8.89
C GLY A 101 2.75 29.75 7.75
N SER A 102 2.09 30.10 6.64
CA SER A 102 2.68 30.92 5.58
C SER A 102 2.75 32.41 5.98
N ALA A 103 1.74 32.92 6.69
CA ALA A 103 1.71 34.31 7.16
C ALA A 103 2.72 34.58 8.28
N SER A 104 2.94 33.60 9.19
CA SER A 104 3.92 33.71 10.26
C SER A 104 5.36 33.37 9.83
N GLY A 105 5.54 32.86 8.62
CA GLY A 105 6.84 32.42 8.10
C GLY A 105 7.29 31.03 8.56
N GLU A 106 6.62 30.44 9.57
CA GLU A 106 6.97 29.16 10.21
C GLU A 106 7.03 27.98 9.22
N LEU A 107 6.22 27.99 8.15
CA LEU A 107 6.22 26.90 7.16
C LEU A 107 7.20 27.13 6.00
N THR A 108 7.60 28.37 5.74
CA THR A 108 8.58 28.72 4.69
C THR A 108 10.02 28.38 5.09
N GLU A 109 10.31 28.38 6.40
CA GLU A 109 11.62 28.02 6.95
C GLU A 109 11.85 26.50 6.98
N LEU A 110 10.79 25.70 6.87
CA LEU A 110 10.82 24.24 6.94
C LEU A 110 10.95 23.55 5.56
N GLU A 111 10.89 24.33 4.46
CA GLU A 111 11.05 23.83 3.09
C GLU A 111 12.48 24.03 2.53
N GLN A 112 13.43 24.49 3.35
CA GLN A 112 14.86 24.62 3.02
C GLN A 112 15.67 23.44 3.54
#